data_AF-A0A3D2S8K9-F1
#
_entry.id   AF-A0A3D2S8K9-F1
#
_cell.length_a   1.000
_cell.length_b   1.000
_cell.length_c   1.000
_cell.angle_alpha   90.00
_cell.angle_beta   90.00
_cell.angle_gamma   90.00
#
_symmetry.space_group_name_H-M   'P 1'
#
loop_
_entity.id
_entity.type
_entity.pdbx_description
1 polymer ?
#
loop_
_entity_poly.entity_id
_entity_poly.type
_entity_poly.pdbx_seq_one_letter_code
_entity_poly.pdbx_strand_id
1 'polypeptide(L)'
;INPRIYQIWTDNNLQRSTTGENRFHNVFSMFSILFIAGNVLVLPLIVKLFVQNESYYAVFQDLPVLCAAFAFRMIANIFYNPLMYFKKTGALPRAFAWSSLVQFVSCIVLLQFFGLWGAVWSFFISKIAVVFFTWLEGRKIFEFKINPYKMILLPVVYAILVTALNFTIGTDNYFLMASLQLAAAIILTLLVFRKDLGSYKLLLQRS
;
A
#
# COMPACT_ATOMS: atom_id res chain seq x y z
N ILE A 1 -13.51 5.33 6.65
CA ILE A 1 -13.88 4.91 5.27
C ILE A 1 -14.85 3.73 5.30
N ASN A 2 -14.48 2.62 5.96
CA ASN A 2 -15.26 1.37 5.96
C ASN A 2 -16.74 1.48 6.38
N PRO A 3 -17.16 2.28 7.39
CA PRO A 3 -18.58 2.37 7.75
C PRO A 3 -19.49 2.83 6.61
N ARG A 4 -19.04 3.78 5.78
CA ARG A 4 -19.82 4.26 4.62
C ARG A 4 -19.91 3.21 3.52
N ILE A 5 -18.85 2.44 3.30
CA ILE A 5 -18.86 1.32 2.34
C ILE A 5 -19.86 0.25 2.79
N TYR A 6 -19.89 -0.05 4.09
CA TYR A 6 -20.82 -1.03 4.66
C TYR A 6 -22.27 -0.56 4.64
N GLN A 7 -22.52 0.74 4.79
CA GLN A 7 -23.84 1.32 4.56
C GLN A 7 -24.29 1.09 3.11
N ILE A 8 -23.45 1.43 2.13
CA ILE A 8 -23.77 1.22 0.71
C ILE A 8 -24.13 -0.25 0.41
N TRP A 9 -23.40 -1.21 0.97
CA TRP A 9 -23.70 -2.63 0.77
C TRP A 9 -24.97 -3.09 1.47
N THR A 10 -25.24 -2.58 2.68
CA THR A 10 -26.44 -2.91 3.45
C THR A 10 -27.69 -2.34 2.79
N ASP A 11 -27.67 -1.05 2.45
CA ASP A 11 -28.83 -0.31 1.92
C ASP A 11 -29.29 -0.88 0.57
N ASN A 12 -28.37 -1.49 -0.18
CA ASN A 12 -28.62 -2.02 -1.52
C ASN A 12 -28.58 -3.56 -1.59
N ASN A 13 -28.38 -4.24 -0.46
CA ASN A 13 -28.21 -5.70 -0.35
C ASN A 13 -27.22 -6.28 -1.40
N LEU A 14 -26.04 -5.66 -1.52
CA LEU A 14 -25.09 -5.95 -2.61
C LEU A 14 -23.97 -6.90 -2.17
N GLN A 15 -23.66 -7.86 -3.04
CA GLN A 15 -22.46 -8.71 -2.98
C GLN A 15 -21.46 -8.36 -4.10
N ARG A 16 -21.43 -7.10 -4.52
CA ARG A 16 -20.56 -6.60 -5.60
C ARG A 16 -20.07 -5.18 -5.34
N SER A 17 -18.89 -4.83 -5.86
CA SER A 17 -18.37 -3.46 -5.78
C SER A 17 -19.27 -2.49 -6.54
N THR A 18 -19.32 -1.24 -6.06
CA THR A 18 -20.05 -0.16 -6.72
C THR A 18 -19.13 0.99 -7.13
N THR A 19 -19.60 1.81 -8.07
CA THR A 19 -18.90 3.06 -8.45
C THR A 19 -18.81 4.03 -7.27
N GLY A 20 -19.82 4.05 -6.39
CA GLY A 20 -19.82 4.84 -5.15
C GLY A 20 -18.71 4.41 -4.20
N GLU A 21 -18.61 3.11 -3.90
CA GLU A 21 -17.53 2.53 -3.11
C GLU A 21 -16.14 2.84 -3.71
N ASN A 22 -15.97 2.68 -5.03
CA ASN A 22 -14.69 2.91 -5.71
C ASN A 22 -14.17 4.34 -5.51
N ARG A 23 -15.05 5.34 -5.34
CA ARG A 23 -14.62 6.72 -5.03
C ARG A 23 -13.92 6.82 -3.68
N PHE A 24 -14.41 6.10 -2.67
CA PHE A 24 -13.80 6.07 -1.34
C PHE A 24 -12.42 5.41 -1.39
N HIS A 25 -12.31 4.28 -2.10
CA HIS A 25 -11.03 3.60 -2.29
C HIS A 25 -10.04 4.45 -3.09
N ASN A 26 -10.50 5.16 -4.13
CA ASN A 26 -9.67 6.08 -4.90
C ASN A 26 -9.03 7.17 -4.03
N VAL A 27 -9.82 7.82 -3.17
CA VAL A 27 -9.31 8.86 -2.27
C VAL A 27 -8.40 8.26 -1.20
N PHE A 28 -8.75 7.09 -0.66
CA PHE A 28 -7.86 6.36 0.24
C PHE A 28 -6.51 6.07 -0.43
N SER A 29 -6.52 5.68 -1.70
CA SER A 29 -5.31 5.39 -2.45
C SER A 29 -4.43 6.62 -2.66
N MET A 30 -5.06 7.75 -3.02
CA MET A 30 -4.38 9.03 -3.17
C MET A 30 -3.64 9.42 -1.88
N PHE A 31 -4.34 9.45 -0.74
CA PHE A 31 -3.73 9.84 0.53
C PHE A 31 -2.68 8.83 1.00
N SER A 32 -2.90 7.53 0.78
CA SER A 32 -1.95 6.51 1.18
C SER A 32 -0.62 6.65 0.46
N ILE A 33 -0.62 6.92 -0.85
CA ILE A 33 0.61 7.12 -1.63
C ILE A 33 1.37 8.35 -1.15
N LEU A 34 0.67 9.48 -0.94
CA LEU A 34 1.29 10.69 -0.41
C LEU A 34 1.85 10.47 0.99
N PHE A 35 1.13 9.74 1.84
CA PHE A 35 1.59 9.41 3.18
C PHE A 35 2.82 8.50 3.14
N ILE A 36 2.83 7.47 2.30
CA ILE A 36 4.00 6.60 2.09
C ILE A 36 5.21 7.44 1.67
N ALA A 37 5.06 8.28 0.65
CA ALA A 37 6.14 9.13 0.15
C ALA A 37 6.64 10.12 1.21
N GLY A 38 5.72 10.74 1.95
CA GLY A 38 6.05 11.63 3.06
C GLY A 38 6.81 10.91 4.17
N ASN A 39 6.44 9.66 4.49
CA ASN A 39 7.15 8.88 5.50
C ASN A 39 8.59 8.56 5.09
N VAL A 40 8.86 8.28 3.82
CA VAL A 40 10.24 8.07 3.35
C VAL A 40 11.11 9.31 3.62
N LEU A 41 10.58 10.51 3.41
CA LEU A 41 11.31 11.75 3.66
C LEU A 41 11.42 12.09 5.16
N VAL A 42 10.32 11.95 5.89
CA VAL A 42 10.17 12.47 7.26
C VAL A 42 10.69 11.50 8.32
N LEU A 43 10.55 10.18 8.14
CA LEU A 43 10.93 9.20 9.16
C LEU A 43 12.40 9.30 9.58
N PRO A 44 13.39 9.39 8.67
CA PRO A 44 14.79 9.56 9.07
C PRO A 44 15.04 10.83 9.87
N LEU A 45 14.33 11.93 9.56
CA LEU A 45 14.43 13.17 10.32
C LEU A 45 13.92 12.96 11.74
N ILE A 46 12.77 12.31 11.90
CA ILE A 46 12.21 11.97 13.22
C ILE A 46 13.17 11.05 13.98
N VAL A 47 13.69 9.99 13.36
CA VAL A 47 14.59 9.03 14.02
C VAL A 47 15.85 9.73 14.52
N LYS A 48 16.45 10.62 13.73
CA LYS A 48 17.63 11.40 14.12
C LYS A 48 17.40 12.34 15.31
N LEU A 49 16.16 12.71 15.61
CA LEU A 49 15.85 13.52 16.81
C LEU A 49 15.93 12.71 18.11
N PHE A 50 15.69 11.39 18.04
CA PHE A 50 15.59 10.53 19.23
C PHE A 50 16.73 9.51 19.35
N VAL A 51 17.31 9.07 18.22
CA VAL A 51 18.36 8.06 18.16
C VAL A 51 19.65 8.74 17.73
N GLN A 52 20.61 8.83 18.65
CA GLN A 52 21.91 9.47 18.37
C GLN A 52 22.96 8.49 17.83
N ASN A 53 22.73 7.18 17.98
CA ASN A 53 23.68 6.17 17.52
C ASN A 53 23.60 5.99 15.99
N GLU A 54 24.61 6.48 15.29
CA GLU A 54 24.66 6.53 13.83
C GLU A 54 24.69 5.15 13.15
N SER A 55 25.11 4.09 13.86
CA SER A 55 25.10 2.73 13.31
C SER A 55 23.70 2.29 12.87
N TYR A 56 22.65 2.82 13.50
CA TYR A 56 21.27 2.54 13.11
C TYR A 56 20.83 3.27 11.84
N TYR A 57 21.54 4.30 11.38
CA TYR A 57 21.19 5.05 10.18
C TYR A 57 21.43 4.26 8.90
N ALA A 58 22.19 3.16 8.98
CA ALA A 58 22.38 2.23 7.87
C ALA A 58 21.04 1.67 7.36
N VAL A 59 19.99 1.59 8.19
CA VAL A 59 18.66 1.11 7.77
C VAL A 59 17.90 2.13 6.90
N PHE A 60 18.35 3.39 6.85
CA PHE A 60 17.64 4.41 6.09
C PHE A 60 17.62 4.10 4.60
N GLN A 61 18.67 3.48 4.07
CA GLN A 61 18.68 3.01 2.67
C GLN A 61 17.56 2.02 2.35
N ASP A 62 17.03 1.34 3.37
CA ASP A 62 16.00 0.32 3.21
C ASP A 62 14.58 0.88 3.29
N LEU A 63 14.42 2.05 3.91
CA LEU A 63 13.12 2.68 4.14
C LEU A 63 12.29 2.88 2.89
N PRO A 64 12.82 3.32 1.73
CA PRO A 64 12.01 3.53 0.53
C PRO A 64 11.31 2.24 0.07
N VAL A 65 12.04 1.13 0.02
CA VAL A 65 11.50 -0.17 -0.41
C VAL A 65 10.50 -0.71 0.63
N LEU A 66 10.83 -0.61 1.92
CA LEU A 66 9.92 -0.99 3.01
C LEU A 66 8.61 -0.19 2.96
N CYS A 67 8.71 1.13 2.76
CA CYS A 67 7.56 2.03 2.64
C CYS A 67 6.74 1.71 1.38
N ALA A 68 7.38 1.47 0.24
CA ALA A 68 6.70 1.11 -1.01
C ALA A 68 5.88 -0.19 -0.88
N ALA A 69 6.32 -1.16 -0.06
CA ALA A 69 5.55 -2.37 0.21
C ALA A 69 4.16 -2.07 0.82
N PHE A 70 3.99 -0.97 1.54
CA PHE A 70 2.68 -0.58 2.09
C PHE A 70 1.68 -0.14 1.01
N ALA A 71 2.13 0.18 -0.20
CA ALA A 71 1.25 0.42 -1.34
C ALA A 71 0.41 -0.83 -1.67
N PHE A 72 0.96 -2.03 -1.48
CA PHE A 72 0.21 -3.29 -1.65
C PHE A 72 -0.75 -3.57 -0.50
N ARG A 73 -0.41 -3.16 0.73
CA ARG A 73 -1.34 -3.26 1.87
C ARG A 73 -2.63 -2.48 1.62
N MET A 74 -2.50 -1.33 0.96
CA MET A 74 -3.63 -0.51 0.55
C MET A 74 -4.51 -1.22 -0.50
N ILE A 75 -3.92 -1.92 -1.47
CA ILE A 75 -4.68 -2.76 -2.42
C ILE A 75 -5.42 -3.87 -1.65
N ALA A 76 -4.74 -4.52 -0.71
CA ALA A 76 -5.32 -5.62 0.06
C ALA A 76 -6.52 -5.17 0.92
N ASN A 77 -6.56 -3.91 1.37
CA ASN A 77 -7.74 -3.36 2.09
C ASN A 77 -9.04 -3.45 1.26
N ILE A 78 -8.95 -3.37 -0.07
CA ILE A 78 -10.10 -3.54 -0.97
C ILE A 78 -10.69 -4.95 -0.81
N PHE A 79 -9.83 -5.95 -0.62
CA PHE A 79 -10.21 -7.35 -0.50
C PHE A 79 -10.57 -7.77 0.93
N TYR A 80 -10.01 -7.11 1.95
CA TYR A 80 -10.38 -7.38 3.35
C TYR A 80 -11.79 -6.89 3.68
N ASN A 81 -12.20 -5.75 3.13
CA ASN A 81 -13.46 -5.10 3.50
C ASN A 81 -14.68 -6.01 3.30
N PRO A 82 -14.85 -6.72 2.17
CA PRO A 82 -15.93 -7.70 2.03
C PRO A 82 -15.83 -8.86 3.02
N LEU A 83 -14.63 -9.41 3.25
CA LEU A 83 -14.41 -10.51 4.19
C LEU A 83 -14.85 -10.12 5.62
N MET A 84 -14.54 -8.89 6.04
CA MET A 84 -14.96 -8.35 7.33
C MET A 84 -16.47 -8.11 7.38
N TYR A 85 -17.05 -7.50 6.34
CA TYR A 85 -18.47 -7.18 6.28
C TYR A 85 -19.36 -8.43 6.33
N PHE A 86 -19.06 -9.45 5.51
CA PHE A 86 -19.79 -10.72 5.50
C PHE A 86 -19.42 -11.65 6.66
N LYS A 87 -18.66 -11.17 7.65
CA LYS A 87 -18.19 -11.93 8.82
C LYS A 87 -17.46 -13.22 8.46
N LYS A 88 -16.83 -13.28 7.27
CA LYS A 88 -15.98 -14.39 6.82
C LYS A 88 -14.54 -14.19 7.29
N THR A 89 -14.36 -13.77 8.54
CA THR A 89 -13.07 -13.38 9.11
C THR A 89 -12.08 -14.54 9.17
N GLY A 90 -12.53 -15.80 9.25
CA GLY A 90 -11.67 -16.98 9.18
C GLY A 90 -10.86 -17.11 7.88
N ALA A 91 -11.25 -16.41 6.82
CA ALA A 91 -10.47 -16.31 5.59
C ALA A 91 -9.21 -15.44 5.75
N LEU A 92 -9.23 -14.43 6.63
CA LEU A 92 -8.10 -13.51 6.83
C LEU A 92 -6.89 -14.22 7.47
N PRO A 93 -7.02 -14.98 8.58
CA PRO A 93 -5.92 -15.77 9.11
C PRO A 93 -5.34 -16.75 8.10
N ARG A 94 -6.17 -17.40 7.25
CA ARG A 94 -5.68 -18.30 6.21
C ARG A 94 -4.83 -17.57 5.18
N ALA A 95 -5.32 -16.43 4.68
CA ALA A 95 -4.58 -15.64 3.71
C ALA A 95 -3.26 -15.13 4.30
N PHE A 96 -3.28 -14.62 5.54
CA PHE A 96 -2.06 -14.18 6.21
C PHE A 96 -1.10 -15.34 6.50
N ALA A 97 -1.58 -16.52 6.88
CA ALA A 97 -0.73 -17.69 7.08
C ALA A 97 0.02 -18.07 5.79
N TRP A 98 -0.68 -18.11 4.65
CA TRP A 98 -0.05 -18.37 3.36
C TRP A 98 0.93 -17.27 2.95
N SER A 99 0.60 -16.00 3.18
CA SER A 99 1.52 -14.89 2.91
C SER A 99 2.75 -14.91 3.81
N SER A 100 2.58 -15.27 5.08
CA SER A 100 3.69 -15.44 6.02
C SER A 100 4.58 -16.61 5.61
N LEU A 101 4.02 -17.71 5.11
CA LEU A 101 4.82 -18.80 4.55
C LEU A 101 5.67 -18.33 3.37
N VAL A 102 5.08 -17.57 2.44
CA VAL A 102 5.84 -16.94 1.34
C VAL A 102 6.93 -16.02 1.87
N GLN A 103 6.65 -15.23 2.92
CA GLN A 103 7.66 -14.39 3.58
C GLN A 103 8.79 -15.25 4.16
N PHE A 104 8.50 -16.29 4.93
CA PHE A 104 9.55 -17.13 5.52
C PHE A 104 10.42 -17.80 4.47
N VAL A 105 9.81 -18.42 3.46
CA VAL A 105 10.55 -19.08 2.37
C VAL A 105 11.39 -18.07 1.59
N SER A 106 10.81 -16.95 1.19
CA SER A 106 11.56 -15.90 0.48
C SER A 106 12.65 -15.28 1.34
N CYS A 107 12.45 -15.13 2.65
CA CYS A 107 13.45 -14.58 3.56
C CYS A 107 14.66 -15.50 3.64
N ILE A 108 14.45 -16.81 3.84
CA ILE A 108 15.55 -17.79 3.91
C ILE A 108 16.36 -17.76 2.61
N VAL A 109 15.70 -17.79 1.46
CA VAL A 109 16.37 -17.80 0.15
C VAL A 109 17.09 -16.46 -0.10
N LEU A 110 16.41 -15.34 0.03
CA LEU A 110 16.97 -14.03 -0.32
C LEU A 110 18.04 -13.58 0.66
N LEU A 111 17.96 -13.96 1.95
CA LEU A 111 18.98 -13.64 2.94
C LEU A 111 20.32 -14.30 2.60
N GLN A 112 20.30 -15.52 2.03
CA GLN A 112 21.52 -16.20 1.59
C GLN A 112 22.22 -15.48 0.43
N PHE A 113 21.47 -14.87 -0.50
CA PHE A 113 22.05 -14.21 -1.68
C PHE A 113 22.30 -12.72 -1.50
N PHE A 114 21.48 -12.03 -0.70
CA PHE A 114 21.45 -10.57 -0.61
C PHE A 114 21.54 -10.03 0.84
N GLY A 115 21.75 -10.89 1.84
CA GLY A 115 21.87 -10.49 3.24
C GLY A 115 20.64 -9.75 3.75
N LEU A 116 20.86 -8.61 4.44
CA LEU A 116 19.78 -7.78 4.98
C LEU A 116 18.85 -7.25 3.86
N TRP A 117 19.41 -6.94 2.69
CA TRP A 117 18.63 -6.50 1.54
C TRP A 117 17.65 -7.56 1.08
N GLY A 118 18.04 -8.83 1.18
CA GLY A 118 17.16 -9.97 0.92
C GLY A 118 15.97 -10.04 1.87
N ALA A 119 16.16 -9.71 3.15
CA ALA A 119 15.08 -9.67 4.13
C ALA A 119 14.06 -8.54 3.83
N VAL A 120 14.54 -7.38 3.37
CA VAL A 120 13.68 -6.26 2.93
C VAL A 120 12.83 -6.67 1.73
N TRP A 121 13.43 -7.33 0.74
CA TRP A 121 12.71 -7.83 -0.43
C TRP A 121 11.72 -8.93 -0.09
N SER A 122 12.03 -9.81 0.86
CA SER A 122 11.09 -10.79 1.37
C SER A 122 9.85 -10.14 2.00
N PHE A 123 10.04 -9.06 2.79
CA PHE A 123 8.92 -8.28 3.32
C PHE A 123 8.08 -7.66 2.20
N PHE A 124 8.72 -7.12 1.16
CA PHE A 124 8.01 -6.56 0.00
C PHE A 124 7.17 -7.61 -0.73
N ILE A 125 7.77 -8.76 -1.04
CA ILE A 125 7.11 -9.91 -1.68
C ILE A 125 5.92 -10.39 -0.84
N SER A 126 6.07 -10.44 0.48
CA SER A 126 4.97 -10.88 1.34
C SER A 126 3.75 -9.98 1.24
N LYS A 127 3.90 -8.67 1.01
CA LYS A 127 2.75 -7.77 0.80
C LYS A 127 2.03 -8.04 -0.53
N ILE A 128 2.76 -8.40 -1.58
CA ILE A 128 2.16 -8.86 -2.84
C ILE A 128 1.39 -10.17 -2.60
N ALA A 129 1.98 -11.11 -1.86
CA ALA A 129 1.32 -12.37 -1.50
C ALA A 129 0.03 -12.13 -0.70
N VAL A 130 0.02 -11.18 0.23
CA VAL A 130 -1.19 -10.79 0.99
C VAL A 130 -2.30 -10.30 0.06
N VAL A 131 -1.98 -9.45 -0.92
CA VAL A 131 -2.96 -8.99 -1.92
C VAL A 131 -3.55 -10.18 -2.68
N PHE A 132 -2.68 -11.08 -3.15
CA PHE A 132 -3.10 -12.25 -3.92
C PHE A 132 -4.00 -13.20 -3.12
N PHE A 133 -3.59 -13.61 -1.91
CA PHE A 133 -4.36 -14.56 -1.12
C PHE A 133 -5.67 -13.96 -0.59
N THR A 134 -5.71 -12.67 -0.28
CA THR A 134 -6.97 -12.03 0.13
C THR A 134 -7.93 -11.79 -1.02
N TRP A 135 -7.41 -11.52 -2.23
CA TRP A 135 -8.24 -11.54 -3.43
C TRP A 135 -8.85 -12.93 -3.68
N LEU A 136 -8.06 -14.00 -3.56
CA LEU A 136 -8.55 -15.38 -3.73
C LEU A 136 -9.66 -15.75 -2.75
N GLU A 137 -9.55 -15.32 -1.49
CA GLU A 137 -10.61 -15.56 -0.50
C GLU A 137 -11.81 -14.64 -0.72
N GLY A 138 -11.57 -13.36 -1.00
CA GLY A 138 -12.62 -12.36 -1.20
C GLY A 138 -13.52 -12.68 -2.39
N ARG A 139 -12.95 -13.17 -3.50
CA ARG A 139 -13.70 -13.44 -4.74
C ARG A 139 -14.69 -14.59 -4.62
N LYS A 140 -14.58 -15.41 -3.57
CA LYS A 140 -15.52 -16.50 -3.26
C LYS A 140 -16.86 -15.99 -2.75
N ILE A 141 -16.90 -14.75 -2.25
CA ILE A 141 -18.07 -14.18 -1.56
C ILE A 141 -18.49 -12.81 -2.11
N PHE A 142 -17.69 -12.21 -3.00
CA PHE A 142 -17.93 -10.86 -3.49
C PHE A 142 -17.40 -10.67 -4.91
N GLU A 143 -18.20 -10.02 -5.76
CA GLU A 143 -17.82 -9.69 -7.13
C GLU A 143 -17.12 -8.32 -7.18
N PHE A 144 -15.82 -8.32 -7.46
CA PHE A 144 -15.02 -7.09 -7.52
C PHE A 144 -15.15 -6.38 -8.86
N LYS A 145 -15.96 -5.31 -8.89
CA LYS A 145 -16.04 -4.35 -10.02
C LYS A 145 -15.28 -3.07 -9.70
N ILE A 146 -13.98 -3.21 -9.53
CA ILE A 146 -13.07 -2.11 -9.17
C ILE A 146 -12.56 -1.37 -10.41
N ASN A 147 -12.04 -0.15 -10.22
CA ASN A 147 -11.30 0.56 -11.26
C ASN A 147 -9.81 0.17 -11.16
N PRO A 148 -9.29 -0.76 -11.98
CA PRO A 148 -7.93 -1.27 -11.84
C PRO A 148 -6.86 -0.19 -12.06
N TYR A 149 -7.14 0.82 -12.89
CA TYR A 149 -6.21 1.91 -13.19
C TYR A 149 -5.88 2.73 -11.94
N LYS A 150 -6.89 3.08 -11.13
CA LYS A 150 -6.70 3.92 -9.94
C LYS A 150 -6.35 3.11 -8.69
N MET A 151 -6.88 1.89 -8.59
CA MET A 151 -6.83 1.10 -7.37
C MET A 151 -5.69 0.08 -7.34
N ILE A 152 -5.17 -0.33 -8.51
CA ILE A 152 -4.07 -1.32 -8.61
C ILE A 152 -2.88 -0.70 -9.33
N LEU A 153 -3.07 -0.18 -10.54
CA LEU A 153 -1.96 0.28 -11.38
C LEU A 153 -1.19 1.42 -10.73
N LEU A 154 -1.87 2.45 -10.21
CA LEU A 154 -1.21 3.59 -9.56
C LEU A 154 -0.28 3.17 -8.39
N PRO A 155 -0.74 2.39 -7.39
CA PRO A 155 0.13 1.88 -6.32
C PRO A 155 1.32 1.06 -6.82
N VAL A 156 1.10 0.21 -7.83
CA VAL A 156 2.15 -0.61 -8.43
C VAL A 156 3.18 0.25 -9.16
N VAL A 157 2.73 1.19 -9.97
CA VAL A 157 3.60 2.16 -10.67
C VAL A 157 4.40 2.97 -9.68
N TYR A 158 3.77 3.45 -8.60
CA TYR A 158 4.48 4.17 -7.55
C TYR A 158 5.54 3.29 -6.86
N ALA A 159 5.22 2.05 -6.51
CA ALA A 159 6.18 1.12 -5.90
C ALA A 159 7.36 0.80 -6.83
N ILE A 160 7.12 0.62 -8.13
CA ILE A 160 8.15 0.45 -9.15
C ILE A 160 9.02 1.70 -9.23
N LEU A 161 8.42 2.89 -9.28
CA LEU A 161 9.15 4.16 -9.36
C LEU A 161 10.05 4.38 -8.14
N VAL A 162 9.53 4.14 -6.93
CA VAL A 162 10.31 4.24 -5.69
C VAL A 162 11.50 3.30 -5.73
N THR A 163 11.27 2.05 -6.10
CA THR A 163 12.31 1.03 -6.25
C THR A 163 13.36 1.46 -7.29
N ALA A 164 12.93 1.92 -8.46
CA ALA A 164 13.83 2.34 -9.53
C ALA A 164 14.69 3.54 -9.12
N LEU A 165 14.10 4.56 -8.49
CA LEU A 165 14.84 5.72 -7.98
C LEU A 165 15.85 5.33 -6.90
N ASN A 166 15.52 4.35 -6.07
CA ASN A 166 16.43 3.83 -5.05
C ASN A 166 17.68 3.18 -5.67
N PHE A 167 17.53 2.48 -6.79
CA PHE A 167 18.65 1.86 -7.49
C PHE A 167 19.46 2.85 -8.35
N THR A 168 18.85 3.90 -8.90
CA THR A 168 19.53 4.82 -9.83
C THR A 168 20.28 5.96 -9.15
N ILE A 169 19.68 6.59 -8.13
CA ILE A 169 20.28 7.74 -7.44
C ILE A 169 21.31 7.27 -6.40
N GLY A 170 21.13 6.07 -5.88
CA GLY A 170 21.93 5.55 -4.79
C GLY A 170 21.62 6.22 -3.45
N THR A 171 22.21 5.68 -2.39
CA THR A 171 21.91 6.03 -1.00
C THR A 171 22.62 7.29 -0.53
N ASP A 172 23.67 7.71 -1.24
CA ASP A 172 24.52 8.84 -0.87
C ASP A 172 23.76 10.17 -0.83
N ASN A 173 22.73 10.30 -1.67
CA ASN A 173 21.86 11.46 -1.74
C ASN A 173 20.44 11.12 -1.28
N TYR A 174 20.30 10.45 -0.13
CA TYR A 174 19.02 9.97 0.41
C TYR A 174 17.90 11.01 0.38
N PHE A 175 18.14 12.23 0.88
CA PHE A 175 17.10 13.26 0.95
C PHE A 175 16.68 13.79 -0.41
N LEU A 176 17.59 13.83 -1.40
CA LEU A 176 17.26 14.17 -2.78
C LEU A 176 16.36 13.08 -3.39
N MET A 177 16.74 11.81 -3.24
CA MET A 177 15.95 10.67 -3.69
C MET A 177 14.56 10.68 -3.04
N ALA A 178 14.46 10.85 -1.72
CA ALA A 178 13.19 10.91 -1.00
C ALA A 178 12.32 12.09 -1.46
N SER A 179 12.93 13.25 -1.73
CA SER A 179 12.23 14.42 -2.28
C SER A 179 11.69 14.16 -3.68
N LEU A 180 12.47 13.48 -4.53
CA LEU A 180 12.03 13.09 -5.87
C LEU A 180 10.91 12.05 -5.83
N GLN A 181 10.96 11.09 -4.91
CA GLN A 181 9.87 10.14 -4.69
C GLN A 181 8.59 10.83 -4.22
N LEU A 182 8.68 11.84 -3.36
CA LEU A 182 7.54 12.67 -2.94
C LEU A 182 6.99 13.51 -4.09
N ALA A 183 7.87 14.16 -4.88
CA ALA A 183 7.46 14.91 -6.07
C ALA A 183 6.74 13.99 -7.07
N ALA A 184 7.27 12.79 -7.31
CA ALA A 184 6.64 11.79 -8.18
C ALA A 184 5.27 11.33 -7.63
N ALA A 185 5.15 11.11 -6.32
CA ALA A 185 3.87 10.79 -5.68
C ALA A 185 2.82 11.90 -5.91
N ILE A 186 3.22 13.18 -5.74
CA ILE A 186 2.36 14.34 -5.98
C ILE A 186 1.95 14.40 -7.46
N ILE A 187 2.90 14.27 -8.38
CA ILE A 187 2.62 14.32 -9.82
C ILE A 187 1.67 13.19 -10.23
N LEU A 188 1.95 11.95 -9.82
CA LEU A 188 1.11 10.79 -10.15
C LEU A 188 -0.31 10.94 -9.58
N THR A 189 -0.44 11.40 -8.34
CA THR A 189 -1.76 11.62 -7.73
C THR A 189 -2.53 12.74 -8.41
N LEU A 190 -1.88 13.86 -8.76
CA LEU A 190 -2.52 14.93 -9.51
C LEU A 190 -2.95 14.48 -10.92
N LEU A 191 -2.11 13.76 -11.65
CA LEU A 191 -2.44 13.28 -13.00
C LEU A 191 -3.63 12.31 -13.00
N VAL A 192 -3.65 11.36 -12.06
CA VAL A 192 -4.67 10.30 -11.98
C VAL A 192 -5.98 10.81 -11.36
N PHE A 193 -5.91 11.70 -10.36
CA PHE A 193 -7.08 12.16 -9.61
C PHE A 193 -7.50 13.60 -9.92
N ARG A 194 -6.90 14.32 -10.88
CA ARG A 194 -7.30 15.69 -11.27
C ARG A 194 -8.80 15.90 -11.42
N LYS A 195 -9.51 14.91 -12.01
CA LYS A 195 -10.96 14.97 -12.22
C LYS A 195 -11.78 14.62 -10.97
N ASP A 196 -11.17 13.93 -10.01
CA ASP A 196 -11.80 13.50 -8.76
C ASP A 196 -11.50 14.46 -7.60
N LEU A 197 -10.57 15.42 -7.76
CA LEU A 197 -10.26 16.45 -6.77
C LEU A 197 -11.47 17.32 -6.40
N GLY A 198 -12.52 17.42 -7.20
CA GLY A 198 -13.77 18.07 -6.76
C GLY A 198 -14.58 17.23 -5.75
N SER A 199 -14.39 15.92 -5.76
CA SER A 199 -15.21 14.93 -5.04
C SER A 199 -14.76 14.67 -3.60
N TYR A 200 -13.59 15.14 -3.15
CA TYR A 200 -13.15 14.95 -1.75
C TYR A 200 -14.05 15.68 -0.76
N LYS A 201 -14.74 16.76 -1.18
CA LYS A 201 -15.67 17.53 -0.35
C LYS A 201 -16.83 16.65 0.18
N LEU A 202 -17.23 15.63 -0.57
CA LEU A 202 -18.27 14.67 -0.15
C LEU A 202 -17.80 13.72 0.98
N LEU A 203 -16.49 13.57 1.17
CA LEU A 203 -15.91 12.80 2.29
C LEU A 203 -15.86 13.62 3.57
N LEU A 204 -15.73 14.94 3.45
CA LEU A 204 -15.68 15.90 4.57
C LEU A 204 -17.07 16.35 5.02
N GLN A 205 -18.08 16.28 4.16
CA GLN A 205 -19.47 16.47 4.56
C GLN A 205 -19.91 15.27 5.41
N ARG A 206 -19.88 15.44 6.74
CA ARG A 206 -20.81 14.76 7.65
C ARG A 206 -22.19 15.35 7.38
N SER A 207 -23.11 14.56 6.83
CA SER A 207 -24.54 14.80 7.03
C SER A 207 -24.89 14.35 8.43
#